data_AF-A0A9X2FLR9-F1
#
_entry.id   AF-A0A9X2FLR9-F1
#
_cell.length_a   1.000
_cell.length_b   1.000
_cell.length_c   1.000
_cell.angle_alpha   90.00
_cell.angle_beta   90.00
_cell.angle_gamma   90.00
#
_symmetry.space_group_name_H-M   'P 1'
#
loop_
_entity.id
_entity.type
_entity.pdbx_description
1 polymer ?
#
loop_
_entity_poly.entity_id
_entity_poly.type
_entity_poly.pdbx_seq_one_letter_code
_entity_poly.pdbx_strand_id
1 'polypeptide(L)'
;MIREKINSAINENKHIIIYGAGKIAQQVIKMLAAEPYNIVPFCCAVTSIKENEKICEGVPVLEISKLLSYVEKSLVLVTTVDKYKYEIRDTLRRLKFINIDFLTFESQNMEELRLDYIENNIKNPLDIKGKSIDVSGYSNTIEIFMMCNHNDKNVMMSKIPRYITPLQVGKYNTDVSLANLKDDVGDNISYKNMNYCELTGLYWIWKNLNRVNAMYVGICHYRRWFNITYSELKKLDHQNIDAILTIPIVNIPSVKKTYEQDHSKKDWFVMMDILKEMSPEYYEAAVKIFDERIYSGYNMVITRKKILADYCAWLFPILKKIEEKCQQKESRYQNRFIGFLAERLLTLYFFKNASRYKIAFVGKKYFD
;
A
#
# COMPACT_ATOMS: atom_id res chain seq x y z
N MET A 1 -8.48 18.96 4.25
CA MET A 1 -7.47 17.88 4.18
C MET A 1 -6.90 17.65 5.58
N ILE A 2 -6.31 16.50 5.89
CA ILE A 2 -5.81 16.22 7.26
C ILE A 2 -4.73 17.21 7.70
N ARG A 3 -3.85 17.60 6.78
CA ARG A 3 -2.77 18.57 7.00
C ARG A 3 -3.30 19.89 7.54
N GLU A 4 -4.34 20.43 6.92
CA GLU A 4 -4.98 21.69 7.35
C GLU A 4 -5.55 21.58 8.75
N LYS A 5 -6.16 20.43 9.09
CA LYS A 5 -6.72 20.20 10.42
C LYS A 5 -5.65 20.09 11.50
N ILE A 6 -4.54 19.40 11.20
CA ILE A 6 -3.40 19.32 12.12
C ILE A 6 -2.79 20.71 12.29
N ASN A 7 -2.55 21.46 11.22
CA ASN A 7 -2.00 22.81 11.29
C ASN A 7 -2.92 23.79 12.02
N SER A 8 -4.24 23.74 11.79
CA SER A 8 -5.23 24.51 12.55
C SER A 8 -5.18 24.14 14.03
N ALA A 9 -5.12 22.85 14.37
CA ALA A 9 -5.00 22.41 15.76
C ALA A 9 -3.71 22.95 16.42
N ILE A 10 -2.59 22.93 15.71
CA ILE A 10 -1.32 23.51 16.19
C ILE A 10 -1.47 25.02 16.43
N ASN A 11 -1.97 25.76 15.44
CA ASN A 11 -2.15 27.21 15.52
C ASN A 11 -3.12 27.64 16.62
N GLU A 12 -4.13 26.82 16.89
CA GLU A 12 -5.12 27.05 17.94
C GLU A 12 -4.68 26.51 19.32
N ASN A 13 -3.44 26.01 19.45
CA ASN A 13 -2.91 25.38 20.67
C ASN A 13 -3.80 24.25 21.21
N LYS A 14 -4.41 23.46 20.31
CA LYS A 14 -5.19 22.28 20.67
C LYS A 14 -4.26 21.10 20.98
N HIS A 15 -4.69 20.27 21.92
CA HIS A 15 -4.06 18.99 22.21
C HIS A 15 -4.34 17.98 21.10
N ILE A 16 -3.29 17.46 20.48
CA ILE A 16 -3.40 16.34 19.54
C ILE A 16 -3.37 15.04 20.33
N ILE A 17 -4.47 14.30 20.29
CA ILE A 17 -4.65 13.03 20.99
C ILE A 17 -4.68 11.90 19.96
N ILE A 18 -3.81 10.91 20.11
CA ILE A 18 -3.84 9.71 19.27
C ILE A 18 -4.77 8.69 19.92
N TYR A 19 -5.92 8.36 19.32
CA TYR A 19 -6.75 7.27 19.84
C TYR A 19 -6.25 5.92 19.33
N GLY A 20 -5.65 5.13 20.22
CA GLY A 20 -4.95 3.88 19.94
C GLY A 20 -3.48 3.92 20.40
N ALA A 21 -2.91 2.75 20.69
CA ALA A 21 -1.50 2.58 21.09
C ALA A 21 -0.79 1.44 20.32
N GLY A 22 -1.39 0.94 19.24
CA GLY A 22 -0.84 -0.14 18.42
C GLY A 22 0.14 0.34 17.34
N LYS A 23 0.51 -0.55 16.41
CA LYS A 23 1.49 -0.26 15.33
C LYS A 23 1.15 0.98 14.49
N ILE A 24 -0.13 1.21 14.19
CA ILE A 24 -0.57 2.40 13.43
C ILE A 24 -0.32 3.67 14.25
N ALA A 25 -0.61 3.66 15.56
CA ALA A 25 -0.34 4.78 16.46
C ALA A 25 1.16 5.09 16.48
N GLN A 26 2.01 4.07 16.64
CA GLN A 26 3.47 4.23 16.65
C GLN A 26 3.99 4.89 15.36
N GLN A 27 3.48 4.48 14.19
CA GLN A 27 3.84 5.12 12.91
C GLN A 27 3.37 6.57 12.82
N VAL A 28 2.13 6.85 13.22
CA VAL A 28 1.58 8.21 13.20
C VAL A 28 2.37 9.13 14.13
N ILE A 29 2.71 8.69 15.34
CA ILE A 29 3.54 9.46 16.27
C ILE A 29 4.88 9.84 15.63
N LYS A 30 5.56 8.88 15.01
CA LYS A 30 6.84 9.13 14.32
C LYS A 30 6.72 10.08 13.12
N MET A 31 5.62 10.01 12.37
CA MET A 31 5.38 10.93 11.25
C MET A 31 5.05 12.35 11.73
N LEU A 32 4.29 12.48 12.81
CA LEU A 32 3.96 13.78 13.42
C LEU A 32 5.18 14.44 14.09
N ALA A 33 6.09 13.63 14.64
CA ALA A 33 7.34 14.10 15.24
C ALA A 33 8.39 14.56 14.21
N ALA A 34 8.14 14.36 12.92
CA ALA A 34 9.02 14.75 11.82
C ALA A 34 8.46 15.97 11.07
N GLU A 35 9.25 16.53 10.16
CA GLU A 35 8.78 17.57 9.24
C GLU A 35 7.56 17.06 8.43
N PRO A 36 6.58 17.92 8.07
CA PRO A 36 6.51 19.35 8.35
C PRO A 36 5.87 19.69 9.70
N TYR A 37 5.52 18.68 10.51
CA TYR A 37 4.68 18.89 11.69
C TYR A 37 5.49 19.19 12.95
N ASN A 38 6.58 18.45 13.19
CA ASN A 38 7.48 18.61 14.34
C ASN A 38 6.76 18.70 15.70
N ILE A 39 5.75 17.87 15.90
CA ILE A 39 4.96 17.84 17.13
C ILE A 39 5.07 16.49 17.84
N VAL A 40 4.94 16.52 19.16
CA VAL A 40 4.71 15.32 19.97
C VAL A 40 3.25 15.33 20.41
N PRO A 41 2.47 14.28 20.11
CA PRO A 41 1.09 14.19 20.59
C PRO A 41 1.01 14.28 22.11
N PHE A 42 -0.07 14.88 22.61
CA PHE A 42 -0.30 15.08 24.04
C PHE A 42 -0.36 13.74 24.79
N CYS A 43 -1.09 12.77 24.24
CA CYS A 43 -1.14 11.40 24.73
C CYS A 43 -1.68 10.44 23.65
N CYS A 44 -1.49 9.15 23.90
CA CYS A 44 -2.27 8.09 23.30
C CYS A 44 -3.47 7.79 24.19
N ALA A 45 -4.68 7.88 23.67
CA ALA A 45 -5.90 7.51 24.38
C ALA A 45 -6.34 6.09 24.03
N VAL A 46 -6.76 5.32 25.04
CA VAL A 46 -7.34 3.98 24.89
C VAL A 46 -8.65 3.86 25.67
N THR A 47 -9.49 2.89 25.33
CA THR A 47 -10.72 2.62 26.10
C THR A 47 -10.42 2.10 27.50
N SER A 48 -9.38 1.27 27.63
CA SER A 48 -8.95 0.63 28.88
C SER A 48 -7.44 0.48 28.89
N ILE A 49 -6.79 0.86 30.01
CA ILE A 49 -5.33 0.76 30.13
C ILE A 49 -4.83 -0.66 30.44
N LYS A 50 -5.71 -1.57 30.86
CA LYS A 50 -5.32 -2.89 31.40
C LYS A 50 -4.47 -3.74 30.44
N GLU A 51 -4.70 -3.60 29.13
CA GLU A 51 -4.05 -4.39 28.09
C GLU A 51 -3.02 -3.57 27.28
N ASN A 52 -2.71 -2.35 27.71
CA ASN A 52 -1.83 -1.45 26.98
C ASN A 52 -0.59 -1.11 27.80
N GLU A 53 0.54 -0.98 27.10
CA GLU A 53 1.72 -0.34 27.67
C GLU A 53 1.39 1.09 28.09
N LYS A 54 2.09 1.61 29.11
CA LYS A 54 1.84 2.96 29.62
C LYS A 54 2.46 4.06 28.76
N ILE A 55 3.33 3.70 27.82
CA ILE A 55 4.06 4.61 26.94
C ILE A 55 4.05 4.01 25.53
N CYS A 56 3.81 4.84 24.52
CA CYS A 56 3.86 4.47 23.11
C CYS A 56 4.79 5.45 22.39
N GLU A 57 5.97 5.01 21.94
CA GLU A 57 6.96 5.89 21.27
C GLU A 57 7.28 7.17 22.07
N GLY A 58 7.43 7.04 23.39
CA GLY A 58 7.70 8.16 24.29
C GLY A 58 6.46 8.98 24.69
N VAL A 59 5.29 8.71 24.11
CA VAL A 59 4.02 9.39 24.40
C VAL A 59 3.24 8.63 25.49
N PRO A 60 2.70 9.30 26.53
CA PRO A 60 1.96 8.62 27.59
C PRO A 60 0.64 8.02 27.08
N VAL A 61 0.29 6.83 27.57
CA VAL A 61 -0.99 6.16 27.26
C VAL A 61 -1.98 6.36 28.41
N LEU A 62 -3.15 6.93 28.10
CA LEU A 62 -4.19 7.32 29.06
C LEU A 62 -5.55 6.75 28.66
N GLU A 63 -6.45 6.60 29.63
CA GLU A 63 -7.84 6.24 29.34
C GLU A 63 -8.61 7.47 28.84
N ILE A 64 -9.35 7.32 27.75
CA ILE A 64 -10.11 8.42 27.13
C ILE A 64 -11.13 9.06 28.10
N SER A 65 -11.68 8.27 29.03
CA SER A 65 -12.60 8.74 30.07
C SER A 65 -11.95 9.71 31.08
N LYS A 66 -10.62 9.75 31.16
CA LYS A 66 -9.87 10.69 32.02
C LYS A 66 -9.56 12.01 31.30
N LEU A 67 -9.91 12.14 30.02
CA LEU A 67 -9.56 13.29 29.18
C LEU A 67 -10.73 14.26 28.95
N LEU A 68 -11.80 14.16 29.73
CA LEU A 68 -13.04 14.94 29.52
C LEU A 68 -12.84 16.45 29.62
N SER A 69 -11.84 16.92 30.39
CA SER A 69 -11.49 18.34 30.48
C SER A 69 -10.85 18.91 29.20
N TYR A 70 -10.44 18.05 28.26
CA TYR A 70 -9.75 18.45 27.02
C TYR A 70 -10.63 18.35 25.77
N VAL A 71 -11.90 17.99 25.92
CA VAL A 71 -12.82 17.70 24.81
C VAL A 71 -12.84 18.81 23.74
N GLU A 72 -13.08 20.06 24.13
CA GLU A 72 -13.18 21.19 23.18
C GLU A 72 -11.82 21.65 22.67
N LYS A 73 -10.75 21.37 23.41
CA LYS A 73 -9.37 21.79 23.14
C LYS A 73 -8.55 20.68 22.51
N SER A 74 -9.18 19.70 21.85
CA SER A 74 -8.47 18.58 21.27
C SER A 74 -8.83 18.33 19.81
N LEU A 75 -7.85 17.78 19.08
CA LEU A 75 -8.04 17.05 17.83
C LEU A 75 -7.71 15.59 18.13
N VAL A 76 -8.68 14.69 17.93
CA VAL A 76 -8.51 13.26 18.15
C VAL A 76 -8.22 12.57 16.81
N LEU A 77 -7.04 11.99 16.70
CA LEU A 77 -6.59 11.22 15.54
C LEU A 77 -6.70 9.71 15.84
N VAL A 78 -7.68 9.05 15.24
CA VAL A 78 -7.97 7.63 15.50
C VAL A 78 -7.09 6.73 14.64
N THR A 79 -6.27 5.90 15.28
CA THR A 79 -5.22 5.06 14.66
C THR A 79 -5.46 3.56 14.88
N THR A 80 -6.71 3.14 14.67
CA THR A 80 -7.13 1.75 14.83
C THR A 80 -7.47 1.12 13.48
N VAL A 81 -7.78 -0.19 13.47
CA VAL A 81 -8.24 -0.87 12.24
C VAL A 81 -9.69 -0.49 11.91
N ASP A 82 -10.04 -0.43 10.62
CA ASP A 82 -11.35 0.04 10.13
C ASP A 82 -12.55 -0.73 10.72
N LYS A 83 -12.36 -1.98 11.14
CA LYS A 83 -13.40 -2.82 11.77
C LYS A 83 -14.09 -2.12 12.96
N TYR A 84 -13.36 -1.30 13.72
CA TYR A 84 -13.88 -0.64 14.93
C TYR A 84 -14.26 0.83 14.71
N LYS A 85 -14.25 1.31 13.46
CA LYS A 85 -14.42 2.73 13.12
C LYS A 85 -15.72 3.33 13.63
N TYR A 86 -16.84 2.63 13.43
CA TYR A 86 -18.17 3.11 13.85
C TYR A 86 -18.30 3.11 15.38
N GLU A 87 -17.93 2.01 16.03
CA GLU A 87 -17.97 1.87 17.48
C GLU A 87 -17.11 2.92 18.20
N ILE A 88 -15.89 3.16 17.70
CA ILE A 88 -14.98 4.17 18.25
C ILE A 88 -15.57 5.57 18.05
N ARG A 89 -16.12 5.86 16.86
CA ARG A 89 -16.76 7.15 16.58
C ARG A 89 -17.91 7.41 17.56
N ASP A 90 -18.78 6.42 17.77
CA ASP A 90 -19.93 6.55 18.67
C ASP A 90 -19.49 6.71 20.12
N THR A 91 -18.45 5.99 20.53
CA THR A 91 -17.84 6.14 21.85
C THR A 91 -17.27 7.54 22.07
N LEU A 92 -16.45 8.05 21.13
CA LEU A 92 -15.87 9.38 21.23
C LEU A 92 -16.94 10.49 21.22
N ARG A 93 -17.98 10.36 20.39
CA ARG A 93 -19.10 11.31 20.35
C ARG A 93 -19.92 11.29 21.63
N ARG A 94 -20.17 10.13 22.24
CA ARG A 94 -20.82 10.04 23.55
C ARG A 94 -20.01 10.75 24.64
N LEU A 95 -18.69 10.69 24.54
CA LEU A 95 -17.76 11.44 25.41
C LEU A 95 -17.57 12.90 24.98
N LYS A 96 -18.39 13.39 24.03
CA LYS A 96 -18.42 14.76 23.49
C LYS A 96 -17.19 15.19 22.68
N PHE A 97 -16.24 14.30 22.38
CA PHE A 97 -15.20 14.60 21.41
C PHE A 97 -15.84 14.73 20.01
N ILE A 98 -15.69 15.90 19.39
CA ILE A 98 -16.30 16.20 18.07
C ILE A 98 -15.27 16.41 16.96
N ASN A 99 -14.07 16.86 17.29
CA ASN A 99 -12.95 17.03 16.35
C ASN A 99 -12.22 15.70 16.19
N ILE A 100 -12.81 14.79 15.41
CA ILE A 100 -12.30 13.42 15.23
C ILE A 100 -11.96 13.18 13.76
N ASP A 101 -10.72 12.74 13.51
CA ASP A 101 -10.27 12.27 12.21
C ASP A 101 -9.72 10.85 12.29
N PHE A 102 -9.99 10.06 11.25
CA PHE A 102 -9.59 8.65 11.20
C PHE A 102 -8.35 8.47 10.32
N LEU A 103 -7.26 8.06 10.96
CA LEU A 103 -5.99 7.65 10.37
C LEU A 103 -5.90 6.11 10.41
N THR A 104 -6.87 5.43 9.82
CA THR A 104 -6.78 3.98 9.62
C THR A 104 -5.81 3.69 8.46
N PHE A 105 -5.25 2.48 8.41
CA PHE A 105 -4.14 2.16 7.49
C PHE A 105 -4.44 2.45 6.01
N GLU A 106 -5.71 2.26 5.61
CA GLU A 106 -6.21 2.43 4.24
C GLU A 106 -6.93 3.78 4.02
N SER A 107 -7.00 4.66 5.03
CA SER A 107 -7.75 5.91 4.88
C SER A 107 -7.02 6.94 4.01
N GLN A 108 -7.79 7.79 3.32
CA GLN A 108 -7.24 8.90 2.56
C GLN A 108 -6.43 9.85 3.45
N ASN A 109 -6.89 10.14 4.67
CA ASN A 109 -6.14 10.96 5.62
C ASN A 109 -4.76 10.34 5.96
N MET A 110 -4.67 9.01 6.05
CA MET A 110 -3.38 8.34 6.27
C MET A 110 -2.47 8.46 5.04
N GLU A 111 -3.01 8.42 3.82
CA GLU A 111 -2.23 8.67 2.60
C GLU A 111 -1.70 10.09 2.53
N GLU A 112 -2.53 11.08 2.86
CA GLU A 112 -2.11 12.49 2.95
C GLU A 112 -0.98 12.67 3.97
N LEU A 113 -1.10 12.07 5.16
CA LEU A 113 -0.05 12.12 6.17
C LEU A 113 1.26 11.46 5.71
N ARG A 114 1.18 10.33 5.00
CA ARG A 114 2.36 9.67 4.41
C ARG A 114 3.01 10.53 3.35
N LEU A 115 2.22 11.17 2.48
CA LEU A 115 2.74 12.08 1.45
C LEU A 115 3.51 13.23 2.09
N ASP A 116 2.93 13.90 3.09
CA ASP A 116 3.62 14.98 3.80
C ASP A 116 4.95 14.49 4.41
N TYR A 117 4.94 13.32 5.06
CA TYR A 117 6.18 12.74 5.60
C TYR A 117 7.22 12.49 4.49
N ILE A 118 6.81 11.90 3.37
CA ILE A 118 7.71 11.54 2.27
C ILE A 118 8.31 12.78 1.61
N GLU A 119 7.48 13.77 1.28
CA GLU A 119 7.90 15.01 0.62
C GLU A 119 8.92 15.79 1.45
N ASN A 120 8.84 15.72 2.78
CA ASN A 120 9.67 16.51 3.69
C ASN A 120 10.87 15.75 4.27
N ASN A 121 10.82 14.41 4.34
CA ASN A 121 11.83 13.63 5.08
C ASN A 121 12.58 12.58 4.25
N ILE A 122 12.14 12.30 3.01
CA ILE A 122 12.79 11.30 2.16
C ILE A 122 13.55 12.00 1.04
N LYS A 123 14.86 11.74 0.94
CA LYS A 123 15.73 12.34 -0.08
C LYS A 123 15.38 11.79 -1.47
N ASN A 124 15.38 12.67 -2.47
CA ASN A 124 15.01 12.34 -3.86
C ASN A 124 13.66 11.58 -3.94
N PRO A 125 12.56 12.14 -3.43
CA PRO A 125 11.26 11.48 -3.46
C PRO A 125 10.76 11.50 -4.91
N LEU A 126 11.21 10.56 -5.74
CA LEU A 126 10.80 10.26 -7.11
C LEU A 126 9.64 11.16 -7.60
N ASP A 127 9.95 12.38 -8.05
CA ASP A 127 9.03 13.52 -8.25
C ASP A 127 7.56 13.22 -7.88
N ILE A 128 7.29 13.01 -6.57
CA ILE A 128 5.97 12.65 -6.03
C ILE A 128 5.13 13.92 -6.03
N LYS A 129 4.79 14.37 -7.23
CA LYS A 129 3.88 15.48 -7.43
C LYS A 129 2.53 14.86 -7.71
N GLY A 130 1.67 14.86 -6.69
CA GLY A 130 0.22 14.70 -6.85
C GLY A 130 -0.40 15.87 -7.64
N LYS A 131 0.24 16.30 -8.73
CA LYS A 131 -0.17 17.45 -9.52
C LYS A 131 -1.29 17.03 -10.46
N SER A 132 -2.38 17.80 -10.35
CA SER A 132 -3.46 17.87 -11.31
C SER A 132 -2.93 17.84 -12.74
N ILE A 133 -3.47 16.89 -13.50
CA ILE A 133 -3.01 16.61 -14.86
C ILE A 133 -3.82 17.51 -15.80
N ASP A 134 -3.15 18.37 -16.57
CA ASP A 134 -3.76 19.35 -17.49
C ASP A 134 -4.50 18.68 -18.68
N VAL A 135 -5.67 19.19 -19.07
CA VAL A 135 -6.74 18.49 -19.82
C VAL A 135 -6.89 18.97 -21.28
N SER A 136 -6.24 18.30 -22.23
CA SER A 136 -6.66 18.28 -23.66
C SER A 136 -6.05 17.09 -24.43
N GLY A 137 -6.88 16.32 -25.17
CA GLY A 137 -6.46 15.26 -26.12
C GLY A 137 -6.80 13.81 -25.69
N TYR A 138 -7.27 12.97 -26.62
CA TYR A 138 -7.78 11.60 -26.38
C TYR A 138 -6.97 10.50 -27.10
N SER A 139 -6.85 9.29 -26.51
CA SER A 139 -6.75 8.00 -27.24
C SER A 139 -6.94 6.76 -26.31
N ASN A 140 -7.54 5.70 -26.86
CA ASN A 140 -7.83 4.38 -26.25
C ASN A 140 -6.56 3.54 -26.03
N THR A 141 -5.93 3.60 -24.85
CA THR A 141 -4.55 3.12 -24.70
C THR A 141 -4.26 2.30 -23.44
N ILE A 142 -5.27 1.95 -22.62
CA ILE A 142 -5.05 1.45 -21.25
C ILE A 142 -6.00 0.31 -20.91
N GLU A 143 -5.46 -0.76 -20.35
CA GLU A 143 -6.22 -1.85 -19.74
C GLU A 143 -5.68 -2.16 -18.34
N ILE A 144 -6.55 -2.18 -17.33
CA ILE A 144 -6.20 -2.49 -15.95
C ILE A 144 -6.93 -3.78 -15.55
N PHE A 145 -6.19 -4.79 -15.13
CA PHE A 145 -6.76 -6.03 -14.65
C PHE A 145 -7.03 -5.96 -13.16
N MET A 146 -8.28 -6.17 -12.77
CA MET A 146 -8.69 -6.20 -11.37
C MET A 146 -8.69 -7.64 -10.86
N MET A 147 -7.78 -7.94 -9.94
CA MET A 147 -7.63 -9.26 -9.35
C MET A 147 -8.77 -9.54 -8.37
N CYS A 148 -9.53 -10.60 -8.62
CA CYS A 148 -10.61 -11.07 -7.75
C CYS A 148 -10.50 -12.57 -7.44
N ASN A 149 -10.87 -12.97 -6.23
CA ASN A 149 -10.81 -14.34 -5.73
C ASN A 149 -12.13 -14.73 -5.06
N HIS A 150 -12.46 -16.02 -5.05
CA HIS A 150 -13.70 -16.54 -4.44
C HIS A 150 -13.81 -16.31 -2.92
N ASN A 151 -12.69 -16.03 -2.24
CA ASN A 151 -12.67 -15.65 -0.83
C ASN A 151 -12.88 -14.15 -0.59
N ASP A 152 -12.94 -13.34 -1.65
CA ASP A 152 -13.16 -11.91 -1.51
C ASP A 152 -14.59 -11.65 -1.01
N LYS A 153 -14.72 -10.64 -0.15
CA LYS A 153 -16.04 -10.21 0.30
C LYS A 153 -16.84 -9.71 -0.91
N ASN A 154 -18.16 -9.95 -0.89
CA ASN A 154 -19.09 -9.41 -1.87
C ASN A 154 -19.08 -7.87 -1.80
N VAL A 155 -18.19 -7.24 -2.56
CA VAL A 155 -18.26 -5.80 -2.83
C VAL A 155 -19.25 -5.65 -3.98
N MET A 156 -20.35 -4.92 -3.76
CA MET A 156 -21.28 -4.59 -4.84
C MET A 156 -20.60 -3.61 -5.82
N MET A 157 -19.90 -4.16 -6.81
CA MET A 157 -19.21 -3.37 -7.83
C MET A 157 -20.16 -3.09 -9.00
N SER A 158 -21.25 -2.38 -8.74
CA SER A 158 -22.33 -2.20 -9.72
C SER A 158 -21.92 -1.41 -10.97
N LYS A 159 -20.74 -0.78 -11.00
CA LYS A 159 -20.18 -0.07 -12.17
C LYS A 159 -18.66 -0.19 -12.26
N ILE A 160 -18.16 -1.32 -12.76
CA ILE A 160 -16.74 -1.45 -13.15
C ILE A 160 -16.49 -0.62 -14.41
N PRO A 161 -15.54 0.34 -14.40
CA PRO A 161 -15.20 1.12 -15.59
C PRO A 161 -14.74 0.23 -16.74
N ARG A 162 -15.02 0.62 -17.99
CA ARG A 162 -14.67 -0.16 -19.19
C ARG A 162 -13.18 -0.46 -19.36
N TYR A 163 -12.30 0.37 -18.80
CA TYR A 163 -10.85 0.18 -18.83
C TYR A 163 -10.34 -0.76 -17.73
N ILE A 164 -11.24 -1.26 -16.86
CA ILE A 164 -10.94 -2.24 -15.82
C ILE A 164 -11.58 -3.58 -16.20
N THR A 165 -10.74 -4.60 -16.37
CA THR A 165 -11.16 -5.97 -16.71
C THR A 165 -10.99 -6.86 -15.48
N PRO A 166 -12.08 -7.43 -14.91
CA PRO A 166 -11.97 -8.41 -13.84
C PRO A 166 -11.22 -9.67 -14.30
N LEU A 167 -10.20 -10.07 -13.54
CA LEU A 167 -9.44 -11.30 -13.73
C LEU A 167 -9.54 -12.14 -12.46
N GLN A 168 -10.21 -13.29 -12.57
CA GLN A 168 -10.31 -14.21 -11.45
C GLN A 168 -8.97 -14.93 -11.23
N VAL A 169 -8.39 -14.74 -10.04
CA VAL A 169 -7.14 -15.37 -9.62
C VAL A 169 -7.37 -16.58 -8.72
N GLY A 170 -6.50 -17.58 -8.84
CA GLY A 170 -6.59 -18.83 -8.10
C GLY A 170 -7.80 -19.67 -8.51
N LYS A 171 -8.27 -19.54 -9.75
CA LYS A 171 -9.42 -20.31 -10.26
C LYS A 171 -9.16 -21.82 -10.22
N TYR A 172 -7.92 -22.27 -10.34
CA TYR A 172 -7.55 -23.69 -10.20
C TYR A 172 -7.98 -24.30 -8.86
N ASN A 173 -8.02 -23.50 -7.79
CA ASN A 173 -8.28 -23.96 -6.42
C ASN A 173 -9.77 -23.90 -6.02
N THR A 174 -10.69 -23.66 -6.96
CA THR A 174 -12.13 -23.54 -6.68
C THR A 174 -12.98 -23.85 -7.90
N ASP A 175 -14.19 -24.38 -7.71
CA ASP A 175 -15.16 -24.54 -8.79
C ASP A 175 -15.97 -23.26 -9.08
N VAL A 176 -15.90 -22.27 -8.18
CA VAL A 176 -16.62 -21.01 -8.33
C VAL A 176 -16.05 -20.20 -9.50
N SER A 177 -16.92 -19.73 -10.39
CA SER A 177 -16.55 -18.79 -11.47
C SER A 177 -17.11 -17.39 -11.15
N LEU A 178 -16.22 -16.41 -11.01
CA LEU A 178 -16.54 -15.01 -10.66
C LEU A 178 -16.44 -14.05 -11.85
N ALA A 179 -15.60 -14.37 -12.83
CA ALA A 179 -15.33 -13.51 -13.97
C ALA A 179 -15.17 -14.34 -15.25
N ASN A 180 -15.33 -13.68 -16.39
CA ASN A 180 -15.11 -14.29 -17.70
C ASN A 180 -13.63 -14.63 -17.91
N LEU A 181 -12.73 -13.74 -17.46
CA LEU A 181 -11.30 -13.96 -17.53
C LEU A 181 -10.79 -14.64 -16.27
N LYS A 182 -10.00 -15.69 -16.44
CA LYS A 182 -9.52 -16.56 -15.37
C LYS A 182 -8.04 -16.86 -15.57
N ASP A 183 -7.32 -16.93 -14.47
CA ASP A 183 -5.87 -17.15 -14.49
C ASP A 183 -5.47 -18.63 -14.69
N ASP A 184 -6.41 -19.58 -14.84
CA ASP A 184 -6.17 -21.02 -14.97
C ASP A 184 -6.14 -21.53 -16.43
N VAL A 185 -6.13 -20.62 -17.41
CA VAL A 185 -6.15 -20.94 -18.84
C VAL A 185 -4.79 -20.67 -19.50
N GLY A 186 -4.28 -21.61 -20.30
CA GLY A 186 -3.02 -21.45 -21.04
C GLY A 186 -1.78 -21.60 -20.14
N ASP A 187 -0.68 -20.88 -20.45
CA ASP A 187 0.50 -20.82 -19.57
C ASP A 187 0.17 -20.04 -18.30
N ASN A 188 0.13 -20.74 -17.17
CA ASN A 188 -0.31 -20.18 -15.91
C ASN A 188 0.30 -20.84 -14.67
N ILE A 189 0.12 -20.15 -13.54
CA ILE A 189 0.48 -20.63 -12.20
C ILE A 189 -0.69 -20.50 -11.22
N SER A 190 -1.94 -20.63 -11.69
CA SER A 190 -3.15 -20.42 -10.88
C SER A 190 -3.18 -21.31 -9.62
N TYR A 191 -2.69 -22.55 -9.74
CA TYR A 191 -2.56 -23.49 -8.62
C TYR A 191 -1.69 -22.96 -7.46
N LYS A 192 -0.78 -22.01 -7.73
CA LYS A 192 0.12 -21.40 -6.73
C LYS A 192 -0.48 -20.20 -5.98
N ASN A 193 -1.75 -19.85 -6.23
CA ASN A 193 -2.38 -18.64 -5.67
C ASN A 193 -2.34 -18.57 -4.14
N MET A 194 -2.28 -19.70 -3.44
CA MET A 194 -2.15 -19.72 -1.97
C MET A 194 -0.87 -19.02 -1.47
N ASN A 195 0.24 -19.12 -2.21
CA ASN A 195 1.51 -18.45 -1.88
C ASN A 195 1.69 -17.15 -2.67
N TYR A 196 1.36 -17.18 -3.97
CA TYR A 196 1.61 -16.08 -4.92
C TYR A 196 0.52 -15.01 -4.91
N CYS A 197 -0.66 -15.31 -4.36
CA CYS A 197 -1.80 -14.40 -4.32
C CYS A 197 -2.08 -13.78 -5.70
N GLU A 198 -2.23 -12.45 -5.77
CA GLU A 198 -2.53 -11.69 -6.99
C GLU A 198 -1.47 -11.85 -8.10
N LEU A 199 -0.27 -12.33 -7.77
CA LEU A 199 0.80 -12.54 -8.74
C LEU A 199 0.50 -13.66 -9.73
N THR A 200 -0.43 -14.58 -9.43
CA THR A 200 -0.88 -15.56 -10.42
C THR A 200 -1.60 -14.90 -11.59
N GLY A 201 -2.39 -13.85 -11.30
CA GLY A 201 -2.98 -12.99 -12.32
C GLY A 201 -1.93 -12.17 -13.07
N LEU A 202 -0.94 -11.58 -12.38
CA LEU A 202 0.16 -10.87 -13.03
C LEU A 202 0.95 -11.78 -14.00
N TYR A 203 1.25 -13.02 -13.58
CA TYR A 203 1.92 -14.01 -14.43
C TYR A 203 1.08 -14.32 -15.66
N TRP A 204 -0.21 -14.58 -15.46
CA TRP A 204 -1.13 -14.87 -16.56
C TRP A 204 -1.19 -13.71 -17.56
N ILE A 205 -1.28 -12.46 -17.08
CA ILE A 205 -1.23 -11.27 -17.94
C ILE A 205 0.06 -11.23 -18.73
N TRP A 206 1.21 -11.42 -18.07
CA TRP A 206 2.52 -11.45 -18.73
C TRP A 206 2.58 -12.46 -19.88
N LYS A 207 2.09 -13.68 -19.66
CA LYS A 207 2.06 -14.75 -20.66
C LYS A 207 1.04 -14.54 -21.77
N ASN A 208 0.05 -13.69 -21.55
CA ASN A 208 -1.01 -13.38 -22.50
C ASN A 208 -0.95 -11.94 -23.02
N LEU A 209 0.18 -11.23 -22.82
CA LEU A 209 0.32 -9.82 -23.21
C LEU A 209 0.05 -9.58 -24.70
N ASN A 210 0.37 -10.52 -25.58
CA ASN A 210 0.07 -10.42 -27.01
C ASN A 210 -1.42 -10.25 -27.32
N ARG A 211 -2.31 -10.66 -26.41
CA ARG A 211 -3.77 -10.53 -26.53
C ARG A 211 -4.31 -9.19 -26.03
N VAL A 212 -3.49 -8.43 -25.30
CA VAL A 212 -3.86 -7.14 -24.70
C VAL A 212 -3.60 -6.01 -25.71
N ASN A 213 -4.66 -5.40 -26.24
CA ASN A 213 -4.56 -4.28 -27.18
C ASN A 213 -4.55 -2.93 -26.43
N ALA A 214 -3.54 -2.73 -25.60
CA ALA A 214 -3.32 -1.49 -24.84
C ALA A 214 -1.84 -1.11 -24.78
N MET A 215 -1.54 0.18 -24.78
CA MET A 215 -0.18 0.70 -24.59
C MET A 215 0.27 0.60 -23.13
N TYR A 216 -0.66 0.82 -22.20
CA TYR A 216 -0.46 0.61 -20.77
C TYR A 216 -1.26 -0.57 -20.28
N VAL A 217 -0.63 -1.34 -19.41
CA VAL A 217 -1.24 -2.47 -18.73
C VAL A 217 -1.03 -2.28 -17.23
N GLY A 218 -2.09 -2.44 -16.46
CA GLY A 218 -2.04 -2.33 -15.02
C GLY A 218 -2.71 -3.48 -14.29
N ILE A 219 -2.43 -3.57 -13.00
CA ILE A 219 -3.09 -4.48 -12.07
C ILE A 219 -3.56 -3.72 -10.83
N CYS A 220 -4.77 -4.03 -10.37
CA CYS A 220 -5.34 -3.53 -9.12
C CYS A 220 -6.07 -4.65 -8.38
N HIS A 221 -6.51 -4.38 -7.15
CA HIS A 221 -7.31 -5.35 -6.38
C HIS A 221 -8.80 -5.09 -6.54
N TYR A 222 -9.61 -6.11 -6.24
CA TYR A 222 -11.08 -6.01 -6.22
C TYR A 222 -11.62 -4.81 -5.42
N ARG A 223 -10.98 -4.45 -4.30
CA ARG A 223 -11.40 -3.35 -3.41
C ARG A 223 -10.43 -2.19 -3.26
N ARG A 224 -9.33 -2.17 -4.03
CA ARG A 224 -8.35 -1.06 -4.01
C ARG A 224 -8.04 -0.67 -5.44
N TRP A 225 -8.52 0.50 -5.83
CA TRP A 225 -8.29 1.06 -7.16
C TRP A 225 -7.41 2.28 -7.07
N PHE A 226 -6.66 2.57 -8.13
CA PHE A 226 -5.92 3.83 -8.21
C PHE A 226 -6.90 5.01 -8.15
N ASN A 227 -6.59 6.02 -7.33
CA ASN A 227 -7.32 7.27 -7.25
C ASN A 227 -6.90 8.18 -8.42
N ILE A 228 -7.24 7.74 -9.62
CA ILE A 228 -6.94 8.41 -10.88
C ILE A 228 -8.16 8.33 -11.79
N THR A 229 -8.48 9.42 -12.47
CA THR A 229 -9.60 9.51 -13.38
C THR A 229 -9.24 8.98 -14.78
N TYR A 230 -10.24 8.64 -15.57
CA TYR A 230 -10.01 8.21 -16.95
C TYR A 230 -9.41 9.34 -17.83
N SER A 231 -9.74 10.60 -17.55
CA SER A 231 -9.14 11.74 -18.24
C SER A 231 -7.65 11.88 -17.93
N GLU A 232 -7.24 11.63 -16.69
CA GLU A 232 -5.85 11.60 -16.26
C GLU A 232 -5.07 10.44 -16.90
N LEU A 233 -5.64 9.24 -16.87
CA LEU A 233 -5.05 8.06 -17.50
C LEU A 233 -4.74 8.26 -18.99
N LYS A 234 -5.61 8.92 -19.76
CA LYS A 234 -5.36 9.18 -21.19
C LYS A 234 -4.15 10.07 -21.49
N LYS A 235 -3.57 10.71 -20.48
CA LYS A 235 -2.47 11.69 -20.64
C LYS A 235 -1.10 11.14 -20.28
N LEU A 236 -1.03 9.89 -19.80
CA LEU A 236 0.24 9.29 -19.37
C LEU A 236 1.29 9.33 -20.48
N ASP A 237 0.89 8.98 -21.71
CA ASP A 237 1.80 8.97 -22.85
C ASP A 237 2.32 10.37 -23.19
N HIS A 238 1.43 11.36 -23.28
CA HIS A 238 1.79 12.77 -23.53
C HIS A 238 2.68 13.37 -22.44
N GLN A 239 2.53 12.90 -21.21
CA GLN A 239 3.37 13.33 -20.08
C GLN A 239 4.64 12.49 -19.93
N ASN A 240 4.89 11.55 -20.84
CA ASN A 240 5.98 10.59 -20.80
C ASN A 240 6.01 9.79 -19.48
N ILE A 241 4.87 9.53 -18.84
CA ILE A 241 4.80 8.69 -17.64
C ILE A 241 4.95 7.24 -18.04
N ASP A 242 5.94 6.55 -17.50
CA ASP A 242 6.25 5.16 -17.84
C ASP A 242 5.57 4.16 -16.92
N ALA A 243 5.41 4.54 -15.64
CA ALA A 243 4.79 3.72 -14.61
C ALA A 243 4.05 4.57 -13.58
N ILE A 244 2.97 4.00 -13.04
CA ILE A 244 2.23 4.51 -11.89
C ILE A 244 2.27 3.45 -10.80
N LEU A 245 2.71 3.86 -9.61
CA LEU A 245 2.65 3.07 -8.38
C LEU A 245 1.69 3.74 -7.39
N THR A 246 1.29 3.00 -6.36
CA THR A 246 0.57 3.61 -5.23
C THR A 246 1.52 4.44 -4.39
N ILE A 247 1.01 5.50 -3.75
CA ILE A 247 1.75 6.24 -2.70
C ILE A 247 2.47 5.24 -1.79
N PRO A 248 3.80 5.36 -1.60
CA PRO A 248 4.55 4.40 -0.81
C PRO A 248 4.06 4.32 0.64
N ILE A 249 4.15 3.13 1.21
CA ILE A 249 3.96 2.92 2.64
C ILE A 249 5.26 3.33 3.36
N VAL A 250 5.11 4.02 4.48
CA VAL A 250 6.21 4.46 5.34
C VAL A 250 6.46 3.41 6.43
N ASN A 251 7.69 2.91 6.49
CA ASN A 251 8.21 1.95 7.46
C ASN A 251 9.39 2.57 8.22
N ILE A 252 9.23 2.77 9.52
CA ILE A 252 10.24 3.38 10.39
C ILE A 252 10.71 2.33 11.41
N PRO A 253 12.02 2.01 11.51
CA PRO A 253 13.14 2.77 10.95
C PRO A 253 13.51 2.46 9.49
N SER A 254 13.13 1.28 8.96
CA SER A 254 13.38 0.92 7.56
C SER A 254 12.46 -0.20 7.06
N VAL A 255 12.36 -0.35 5.74
CA VAL A 255 11.58 -1.42 5.07
C VAL A 255 12.01 -2.80 5.57
N LYS A 256 13.32 -3.06 5.64
CA LYS A 256 13.89 -4.31 6.15
C LYS A 256 13.46 -4.57 7.60
N LYS A 257 13.60 -3.58 8.48
CA LYS A 257 13.32 -3.76 9.91
C LYS A 257 11.85 -4.03 10.18
N THR A 258 10.95 -3.34 9.48
CA THR A 258 9.51 -3.61 9.59
C THR A 258 9.16 -4.98 9.00
N TYR A 259 9.77 -5.39 7.87
CA TYR A 259 9.59 -6.76 7.36
C TYR A 259 9.98 -7.81 8.40
N GLU A 260 11.17 -7.68 9.00
CA GLU A 260 11.71 -8.61 10.00
C GLU A 260 10.85 -8.73 11.26
N GLN A 261 9.99 -7.73 11.53
CA GLN A 261 9.04 -7.73 12.65
C GLN A 261 7.71 -8.40 12.29
N ASP A 262 7.26 -8.24 11.04
CA ASP A 262 5.93 -8.67 10.60
C ASP A 262 5.94 -10.04 9.88
N HIS A 263 7.11 -10.45 9.39
CA HIS A 263 7.28 -11.62 8.53
C HIS A 263 8.56 -12.41 8.86
N SER A 264 8.69 -13.59 8.26
CA SER A 264 9.84 -14.49 8.46
C SER A 264 11.15 -13.86 7.98
N LYS A 265 12.07 -13.60 8.91
CA LYS A 265 13.44 -13.16 8.60
C LYS A 265 14.19 -14.14 7.69
N LYS A 266 13.91 -15.45 7.82
CA LYS A 266 14.53 -16.48 6.97
C LYS A 266 14.21 -16.27 5.50
N ASP A 267 12.95 -15.95 5.20
CA ASP A 267 12.49 -15.74 3.81
C ASP A 267 13.12 -14.46 3.22
N TRP A 268 13.34 -13.45 4.05
CA TRP A 268 14.08 -12.24 3.67
C TRP A 268 15.52 -12.55 3.25
N PHE A 269 16.25 -13.32 4.06
CA PHE A 269 17.64 -13.69 3.74
C PHE A 269 17.71 -14.52 2.46
N VAL A 270 16.79 -15.47 2.26
CA VAL A 270 16.68 -16.23 1.01
C VAL A 270 16.49 -15.31 -0.20
N MET A 271 15.59 -14.32 -0.11
CA MET A 271 15.42 -13.33 -1.19
C MET A 271 16.72 -12.58 -1.48
N MET A 272 17.42 -12.10 -0.45
CA MET A 272 18.66 -11.35 -0.61
C MET A 272 19.79 -12.21 -1.23
N ASP A 273 19.92 -13.46 -0.82
CA ASP A 273 20.91 -14.39 -1.38
C ASP A 273 20.62 -14.69 -2.85
N ILE A 274 19.35 -14.89 -3.21
CA ILE A 274 18.93 -15.12 -4.60
C ILE A 274 19.17 -13.87 -5.46
N LEU A 275 18.89 -12.67 -4.94
CA LEU A 275 19.23 -11.44 -5.63
C LEU A 275 20.75 -11.34 -5.87
N LYS A 276 21.56 -11.70 -4.87
CA LYS A 276 23.02 -11.70 -5.00
C LYS A 276 23.52 -12.68 -6.07
N GLU A 277 22.89 -13.85 -6.16
CA GLU A 277 23.23 -14.91 -7.12
C GLU A 277 22.78 -14.55 -8.55
N MET A 278 21.54 -14.09 -8.73
CA MET A 278 20.91 -13.95 -10.05
C MET A 278 20.91 -12.53 -10.61
N SER A 279 21.07 -11.51 -9.77
CA SER A 279 20.99 -10.10 -10.16
C SER A 279 21.85 -9.22 -9.25
N PRO A 280 23.20 -9.35 -9.28
CA PRO A 280 24.11 -8.67 -8.35
C PRO A 280 23.90 -7.14 -8.28
N GLU A 281 23.65 -6.51 -9.43
CA GLU A 281 23.32 -5.08 -9.52
C GLU A 281 22.04 -4.66 -8.79
N TYR A 282 21.05 -5.55 -8.72
CA TYR A 282 19.82 -5.35 -7.94
C TYR A 282 20.05 -5.67 -6.47
N TYR A 283 20.92 -6.61 -6.14
CA TYR A 283 21.32 -6.86 -4.76
C TYR A 283 21.99 -5.63 -4.14
N GLU A 284 22.94 -5.00 -4.83
CA GLU A 284 23.60 -3.78 -4.35
C GLU A 284 22.59 -2.64 -4.11
N ALA A 285 21.60 -2.53 -4.99
CA ALA A 285 20.53 -1.57 -4.85
C ALA A 285 19.59 -1.92 -3.68
N ALA A 286 19.27 -3.20 -3.50
CA ALA A 286 18.42 -3.71 -2.43
C ALA A 286 19.00 -3.41 -1.05
N VAL A 287 20.32 -3.54 -0.87
CA VAL A 287 21.01 -3.19 0.39
C VAL A 287 20.73 -1.75 0.80
N LYS A 288 20.68 -0.82 -0.17
CA LYS A 288 20.40 0.61 0.08
C LYS A 288 18.90 0.86 0.21
N ILE A 289 18.12 0.46 -0.79
CA ILE A 289 16.67 0.73 -0.89
C ILE A 289 15.90 0.12 0.28
N PHE A 290 16.27 -1.07 0.76
CA PHE A 290 15.56 -1.68 1.89
C PHE A 290 15.99 -1.16 3.26
N ASP A 291 17.06 -0.37 3.33
CA ASP A 291 17.42 0.39 4.53
C ASP A 291 16.71 1.76 4.58
N GLU A 292 16.11 2.17 3.48
CA GLU A 292 15.21 3.33 3.44
C GLU A 292 13.85 3.05 4.09
N ARG A 293 13.03 4.09 4.20
CA ARG A 293 11.76 4.09 4.94
C ARG A 293 10.52 3.90 4.09
N ILE A 294 10.63 3.69 2.78
CA ILE A 294 9.47 3.64 1.90
C ILE A 294 9.47 2.42 0.99
N TYR A 295 8.28 1.86 0.76
CA TYR A 295 8.07 0.82 -0.25
C TYR A 295 6.71 0.90 -0.91
N SER A 296 6.61 0.44 -2.15
CA SER A 296 5.34 0.31 -2.88
C SER A 296 4.66 -1.01 -2.51
N GLY A 297 3.63 -0.93 -1.68
CA GLY A 297 2.84 -2.09 -1.26
C GLY A 297 1.82 -2.56 -2.30
N TYR A 298 1.03 -3.57 -1.93
CA TYR A 298 -0.15 -4.04 -2.67
C TYR A 298 0.11 -4.78 -3.99
N ASN A 299 1.35 -4.79 -4.51
CA ASN A 299 1.63 -5.29 -5.86
C ASN A 299 0.77 -4.60 -6.94
N MET A 300 0.33 -3.35 -6.70
CA MET A 300 -0.46 -2.57 -7.65
C MET A 300 0.45 -1.70 -8.51
N VAL A 301 0.30 -1.80 -9.84
CA VAL A 301 1.08 -0.97 -10.78
C VAL A 301 0.30 -0.76 -12.08
N ILE A 302 0.50 0.38 -12.74
CA ILE A 302 0.15 0.60 -14.16
C ILE A 302 1.45 0.93 -14.88
N THR A 303 1.77 0.29 -16.00
CA THR A 303 3.01 0.56 -16.74
C THR A 303 2.79 0.53 -18.23
N ARG A 304 3.73 1.08 -19.01
CA ARG A 304 3.82 0.72 -20.43
C ARG A 304 3.94 -0.80 -20.56
N LYS A 305 3.25 -1.38 -21.54
CA LYS A 305 3.19 -2.83 -21.78
C LYS A 305 4.57 -3.51 -21.82
N LYS A 306 5.56 -2.87 -22.45
CA LYS A 306 6.95 -3.36 -22.50
C LYS A 306 7.60 -3.39 -21.12
N ILE A 307 7.36 -2.38 -20.29
CA ILE A 307 7.93 -2.31 -18.93
C ILE A 307 7.32 -3.41 -18.06
N LEU A 308 6.02 -3.71 -18.18
CA LEU A 308 5.41 -4.86 -17.49
C LEU A 308 6.10 -6.17 -17.89
N ALA A 309 6.34 -6.36 -19.19
CA ALA A 309 7.00 -7.56 -19.70
C ALA A 309 8.44 -7.70 -19.17
N ASP A 310 9.22 -6.62 -19.22
CA ASP A 310 10.60 -6.58 -18.72
C ASP A 310 10.62 -6.83 -17.19
N TYR A 311 9.69 -6.23 -16.44
CA TYR A 311 9.53 -6.46 -15.00
C TYR A 311 9.20 -7.91 -14.67
N CYS A 312 8.23 -8.51 -15.35
CA CYS A 312 7.83 -9.90 -15.11
C CYS A 312 8.94 -10.90 -15.47
N ALA A 313 9.67 -10.63 -16.57
CA ALA A 313 10.81 -11.44 -16.98
C ALA A 313 11.94 -11.43 -15.92
N TRP A 314 12.12 -10.33 -15.20
CA TRP A 314 13.03 -10.25 -14.05
C TRP A 314 12.45 -10.90 -12.78
N LEU A 315 11.19 -10.59 -12.44
CA LEU A 315 10.54 -10.98 -11.18
C LEU A 315 10.35 -12.50 -11.05
N PHE A 316 9.72 -13.14 -12.04
CA PHE A 316 9.23 -14.51 -11.88
C PHE A 316 10.34 -15.57 -11.74
N PRO A 317 11.48 -15.48 -12.45
CA PRO A 317 12.62 -16.38 -12.19
C PRO A 317 13.14 -16.28 -10.75
N ILE A 318 13.22 -15.06 -10.19
CA ILE A 318 13.63 -14.83 -8.81
C ILE A 318 12.61 -15.45 -7.85
N LEU A 319 11.31 -15.19 -8.04
CA LEU A 319 10.25 -15.76 -7.19
C LEU A 319 10.25 -17.29 -7.22
N LYS A 320 10.48 -17.90 -8.38
CA LYS A 320 10.59 -19.35 -8.52
C LYS A 320 11.74 -19.89 -7.68
N LYS A 321 12.91 -19.25 -7.69
CA LYS A 321 14.05 -19.65 -6.83
C LYS A 321 13.77 -19.45 -5.35
N ILE A 322 13.04 -18.40 -4.97
CA ILE A 322 12.64 -18.17 -3.58
C ILE A 322 11.70 -19.28 -3.12
N GLU A 323 10.71 -19.63 -3.94
CA GLU A 323 9.77 -20.73 -3.68
C GLU A 323 10.50 -22.07 -3.50
N GLU A 324 11.51 -22.37 -4.32
CA GLU A 324 12.32 -23.60 -4.20
C GLU A 324 13.10 -23.69 -2.87
N LYS A 325 13.52 -22.55 -2.29
CA LYS A 325 14.34 -22.50 -1.06
C LYS A 325 13.53 -22.24 0.22
N CYS A 326 12.38 -21.59 0.12
CA CYS A 326 11.53 -21.25 1.27
C CYS A 326 10.59 -22.40 1.64
N GLN A 327 10.47 -22.66 2.93
CA GLN A 327 9.53 -23.66 3.45
C GLN A 327 8.10 -23.12 3.51
N GLN A 328 7.11 -24.01 3.34
CA GLN A 328 5.70 -23.74 3.60
C GLN A 328 5.50 -23.31 5.06
N LYS A 329 4.55 -22.40 5.30
CA LYS A 329 4.24 -21.89 6.65
C LYS A 329 2.97 -22.54 7.19
N GLU A 330 2.92 -22.74 8.51
CA GLU A 330 1.72 -23.22 9.21
C GLU A 330 0.57 -22.22 9.15
N SER A 331 0.88 -20.93 9.40
CA SER A 331 -0.13 -19.87 9.31
C SER A 331 -0.46 -19.56 7.86
N ARG A 332 -1.76 -19.65 7.51
CA ARG A 332 -2.28 -19.24 6.19
C ARG A 332 -1.84 -17.82 5.81
N TYR A 333 -1.72 -16.91 6.77
CA TYR A 333 -1.26 -15.54 6.53
C TYR A 333 0.22 -15.49 6.17
N GLN A 334 1.09 -16.13 6.95
CA GLN A 334 2.54 -16.17 6.67
C GLN A 334 2.86 -17.00 5.43
N ASN A 335 1.99 -17.93 5.03
CA ASN A 335 2.15 -18.72 3.82
C ASN A 335 2.08 -17.87 2.54
N ARG A 336 1.63 -16.62 2.62
CA ARG A 336 1.63 -15.62 1.53
C ARG A 336 3.00 -14.94 1.33
N PHE A 337 4.08 -15.54 1.83
CA PHE A 337 5.43 -14.97 1.84
C PHE A 337 5.93 -14.53 0.45
N ILE A 338 5.57 -15.25 -0.62
CA ILE A 338 5.91 -14.82 -1.99
C ILE A 338 5.24 -13.49 -2.33
N GLY A 339 3.96 -13.33 -2.03
CA GLY A 339 3.24 -12.06 -2.20
C GLY A 339 3.87 -10.92 -1.42
N PHE A 340 4.30 -11.18 -0.18
CA PHE A 340 5.00 -10.21 0.66
C PHE A 340 6.36 -9.81 0.06
N LEU A 341 7.20 -10.77 -0.33
CA LEU A 341 8.49 -10.49 -0.94
C LEU A 341 8.34 -9.77 -2.29
N ALA A 342 7.31 -10.09 -3.06
CA ALA A 342 7.05 -9.44 -4.34
C ALA A 342 6.76 -7.94 -4.23
N GLU A 343 6.13 -7.46 -3.14
CA GLU A 343 5.95 -6.02 -2.92
C GLU A 343 7.30 -5.30 -2.77
N ARG A 344 8.26 -5.99 -2.13
CA ARG A 344 9.62 -5.49 -1.94
C ARG A 344 10.42 -5.53 -3.24
N LEU A 345 10.25 -6.59 -4.04
CA LEU A 345 10.85 -6.71 -5.36
C LEU A 345 10.25 -5.70 -6.37
N LEU A 346 8.95 -5.41 -6.30
CA LEU A 346 8.31 -4.34 -7.07
C LEU A 346 8.97 -3.00 -6.78
N THR A 347 9.09 -2.68 -5.49
CA THR A 347 9.75 -1.45 -5.03
C THR A 347 11.17 -1.38 -5.57
N LEU A 348 11.95 -2.44 -5.36
CA LEU A 348 13.34 -2.54 -5.81
C LEU A 348 13.47 -2.33 -7.32
N TYR A 349 12.61 -2.98 -8.13
CA TYR A 349 12.66 -2.86 -9.58
C TYR A 349 12.48 -1.42 -10.04
N PHE A 350 11.41 -0.77 -9.61
CA PHE A 350 11.11 0.58 -10.06
C PHE A 350 12.09 1.62 -9.50
N PHE A 351 12.52 1.47 -8.25
CA PHE A 351 13.42 2.43 -7.62
C PHE A 351 14.84 2.33 -8.20
N LYS A 352 15.33 1.12 -8.49
CA LYS A 352 16.61 0.92 -9.19
C LYS A 352 16.60 1.53 -10.59
N ASN A 353 15.46 1.50 -11.28
CA ASN A 353 15.31 2.01 -12.64
C ASN A 353 14.71 3.42 -12.71
N ALA A 354 14.67 4.15 -11.60
CA ALA A 354 14.08 5.48 -11.54
C ALA A 354 14.75 6.53 -12.43
N SER A 355 16.03 6.34 -12.78
CA SER A 355 16.72 7.21 -13.75
C SER A 355 16.34 6.90 -15.20
N ARG A 356 15.74 5.73 -15.46
CA ARG A 356 15.31 5.26 -16.78
C ARG A 356 13.82 5.50 -17.01
N TYR A 357 13.01 5.43 -15.96
CA TYR A 357 11.56 5.52 -16.04
C TYR A 357 11.04 6.78 -15.35
N LYS A 358 10.11 7.49 -15.99
CA LYS A 358 9.33 8.52 -15.31
C LYS A 358 8.19 7.87 -14.54
N ILE A 359 8.37 7.75 -13.24
CA ILE A 359 7.42 7.08 -12.33
C ILE A 359 6.53 8.15 -11.67
N ALA A 360 5.22 7.93 -11.70
CA ALA A 360 4.24 8.70 -10.94
C ALA A 360 3.69 7.88 -9.77
N PHE A 361 3.27 8.57 -8.71
CA PHE A 361 2.61 7.96 -7.57
C PHE A 361 1.22 8.54 -7.41
N VAL A 362 0.23 7.67 -7.22
CA VAL A 362 -1.16 8.10 -7.00
C VAL A 362 -1.74 7.40 -5.79
N GLY A 363 -2.67 8.05 -5.12
CA GLY A 363 -3.40 7.44 -4.01
C GLY A 363 -4.29 6.29 -4.47
N LYS A 364 -5.03 5.70 -3.54
CA LYS A 364 -5.99 4.65 -3.86
C LYS A 364 -7.35 4.91 -3.23
N LYS A 365 -8.39 4.47 -3.94
CA LYS A 365 -9.76 4.37 -3.42
C LYS A 365 -9.94 2.97 -2.86
N TYR A 366 -10.35 2.91 -1.60
CA TYR A 366 -10.71 1.68 -0.92
C TYR A 366 -12.25 1.53 -0.90
N PHE A 367 -12.76 0.35 -1.24
CA PHE A 367 -14.18 0.01 -1.22
C PHE A 367 -14.47 -0.99 -0.09
N ASP A 368 -15.36 -0.61 0.84
CA ASP A 368 -15.72 -1.42 2.02
C ASP A 368 -16.66 -2.60 1.69
#